data_AF-A0A1G0GUY2-F1
#
_entry.id   AF-A0A1G0GUY2-F1
#
_cell.length_a   1.000
_cell.length_b   1.000
_cell.length_c   1.000
_cell.angle_alpha   90.00
_cell.angle_beta   90.00
_cell.angle_gamma   90.00
#
_symmetry.space_group_name_H-M   'P 1'
#
loop_
_entity.id
_entity.type
_entity.pdbx_description
1 polymer ?
#
loop_
_entity_poly.entity_id
_entity_poly.type
_entity_poly.pdbx_seq_one_letter_code
_entity_poly.pdbx_strand_id
1 'polypeptide(L)'
;MINRNKTFPDNLNLDQIKFDKGKLGEGSYSIVRKALIDESEFAVKIISLEKGKSTFGECEKEKDIMKELTASNSAGIVQYFGHYYDVQNQNYYIVMENMNLGSLGSVIHELEIKPFEWGTRLSIMKSTTVGIELLHKYNLVHFDINSNNILLSGNFSNEKSLTAKLADFGLCRRTTESCDLLSTPHCMAPEVVRGNGFAVTASDIFSLAILLCALTHIKR
;
A
#
# COMPACT_ATOMS: atom_id res chain seq x y z
N MET A 1 -10.08 0.45 -18.76
CA MET A 1 -10.58 -0.01 -17.45
C MET A 1 -9.98 -1.37 -17.19
N ILE A 2 -9.21 -1.54 -16.11
CA ILE A 2 -8.68 -2.85 -15.72
C ILE A 2 -9.87 -3.72 -15.27
N ASN A 3 -10.00 -4.91 -15.85
CA ASN A 3 -11.03 -5.86 -15.43
C ASN A 3 -10.68 -6.33 -14.01
N ARG A 4 -11.48 -5.94 -13.00
CA ARG A 4 -11.28 -6.32 -11.60
C ARG A 4 -11.41 -7.82 -11.34
N ASN A 5 -11.95 -8.59 -12.29
CA ASN A 5 -12.01 -10.05 -12.22
C ASN A 5 -10.77 -10.72 -12.85
N LYS A 6 -9.82 -9.95 -13.38
CA LYS A 6 -8.59 -10.50 -13.96
C LYS A 6 -7.65 -10.83 -12.80
N THR A 7 -7.68 -12.06 -12.30
CA THR A 7 -6.63 -12.58 -11.41
C THR A 7 -5.68 -13.44 -12.24
N PHE A 8 -4.38 -13.23 -12.08
CA PHE A 8 -3.40 -14.09 -12.72
C PHE A 8 -3.24 -15.41 -11.93
N PRO A 9 -2.75 -16.48 -12.59
CA PRO A 9 -2.40 -17.72 -11.89
C PRO A 9 -1.46 -17.43 -10.71
N ASP A 10 -1.46 -18.31 -9.71
CA ASP A 10 -0.58 -18.18 -8.53
C ASP A 10 0.92 -18.20 -8.86
N ASN A 11 1.32 -18.39 -10.13
CA ASN A 11 2.69 -18.21 -10.60
C ASN A 11 2.69 -17.61 -12.02
N LEU A 12 2.78 -16.28 -12.11
CA LEU A 12 3.00 -15.57 -13.37
C LEU A 12 4.35 -15.95 -13.99
N ASN A 13 4.50 -15.87 -15.32
CA ASN A 13 5.84 -15.97 -15.93
C ASN A 13 6.42 -14.56 -16.13
N LEU A 14 7.68 -14.35 -15.74
CA LEU A 14 8.44 -13.11 -16.00
C LEU A 14 8.38 -12.65 -17.46
N ASP A 15 8.39 -13.59 -18.41
CA ASP A 15 8.34 -13.28 -19.85
C ASP A 15 7.05 -12.54 -20.27
N GLN A 16 6.00 -12.63 -19.44
CA GLN A 16 4.73 -11.94 -19.66
C GLN A 16 4.76 -10.49 -19.16
N ILE A 17 5.77 -10.10 -18.39
CA ILE A 17 5.86 -8.79 -17.73
C ILE A 17 6.79 -7.87 -18.51
N LYS A 18 6.21 -6.88 -19.20
CA LYS A 18 6.97 -5.84 -19.90
C LYS A 18 7.11 -4.61 -19.00
N PHE A 19 8.26 -4.42 -18.38
CA PHE A 19 8.51 -3.30 -17.48
C PHE A 19 8.80 -1.97 -18.21
N ASP A 20 8.23 -0.88 -17.70
CA ASP A 20 8.61 0.47 -18.12
C ASP A 20 10.00 0.85 -17.59
N LYS A 21 10.67 1.81 -18.25
CA LYS A 21 12.05 2.21 -17.93
C LYS A 21 12.22 2.89 -16.55
N GLY A 22 11.14 3.42 -15.96
CA GLY A 22 11.17 4.15 -14.69
C GLY A 22 10.75 3.30 -13.48
N LYS A 23 11.07 3.81 -12.29
CA LYS A 23 10.49 3.33 -11.01
C LYS A 23 9.33 4.24 -10.60
N LEU A 24 8.28 3.63 -10.05
CA LEU A 24 7.15 4.31 -9.41
C LEU A 24 7.43 4.60 -7.93
N GLY A 25 8.24 3.76 -7.28
CA GLY A 25 8.58 3.89 -5.87
C GLY A 25 9.80 3.02 -5.52
N GLU A 26 10.40 3.32 -4.37
CA GLU A 26 11.55 2.61 -3.84
C GLU A 26 11.44 2.55 -2.31
N GLY A 27 11.63 1.35 -1.77
CA GLY A 27 11.80 1.10 -0.34
C GLY A 27 13.18 0.50 -0.08
N SER A 28 13.51 0.19 1.17
CA SER A 28 14.85 -0.27 1.57
C SER A 28 15.35 -1.48 0.79
N TYR A 29 14.45 -2.41 0.45
CA TYR A 29 14.78 -3.68 -0.21
C TYR A 29 13.88 -3.99 -1.41
N SER A 30 13.11 -3.01 -1.86
CA SER A 30 12.15 -3.21 -2.94
C SER A 30 12.05 -2.01 -3.86
N ILE A 31 11.77 -2.27 -5.13
CA ILE A 31 11.40 -1.23 -6.10
C ILE A 31 10.02 -1.53 -6.66
N VAL A 32 9.24 -0.48 -6.93
CA VAL A 32 7.97 -0.61 -7.62
C VAL A 32 8.14 -0.08 -9.03
N ARG A 33 7.73 -0.86 -10.03
CA ARG A 33 7.80 -0.48 -11.45
C ARG A 33 6.43 -0.64 -12.10
N LYS A 34 6.13 0.25 -13.04
CA LYS A 34 5.00 0.06 -13.95
C LYS A 34 5.33 -1.07 -14.93
N ALA A 35 4.36 -1.91 -15.23
CA ALA A 35 4.50 -2.97 -16.21
C ALA A 35 3.22 -3.18 -17.02
N LEU A 36 3.38 -3.70 -18.23
CA LEU A 36 2.29 -4.24 -19.06
C LEU A 36 2.29 -5.76 -18.96
N ILE A 37 1.13 -6.32 -18.60
CA ILE A 37 0.88 -7.77 -18.55
C ILE A 37 -0.43 -8.04 -19.30
N ASP A 38 -0.36 -8.83 -20.37
CA ASP A 38 -1.48 -9.07 -21.30
C ASP A 38 -2.19 -7.76 -21.70
N GLU A 39 -1.41 -6.80 -22.20
CA GLU A 39 -1.86 -5.47 -22.66
C GLU A 39 -2.59 -4.61 -21.60
N SER A 40 -2.46 -4.98 -20.32
CA SER A 40 -3.04 -4.24 -19.19
C SER A 40 -1.94 -3.69 -18.30
N GLU A 41 -2.12 -2.47 -17.80
CA GLU A 41 -1.14 -1.80 -16.94
C GLU A 41 -1.28 -2.23 -15.47
N PHE A 42 -0.13 -2.51 -14.84
CA PHE A 42 0.00 -2.87 -13.44
C PHE A 42 1.17 -2.14 -12.80
N ALA A 43 1.16 -2.10 -11.47
CA ALA A 43 2.36 -1.85 -10.69
C ALA A 43 2.90 -3.19 -10.17
N VAL A 44 4.22 -3.35 -10.19
CA VAL A 44 4.89 -4.57 -9.75
C VAL A 44 5.93 -4.19 -8.70
N LYS A 45 5.72 -4.65 -7.47
CA LYS A 45 6.69 -4.53 -6.38
C LYS A 45 7.69 -5.69 -6.50
N ILE A 46 8.95 -5.36 -6.69
CA ILE A 46 10.06 -6.28 -6.83
C ILE A 46 10.88 -6.21 -5.54
N ILE A 47 10.88 -7.28 -4.76
CA ILE A 47 11.50 -7.37 -3.45
C ILE A 47 12.73 -8.28 -3.56
N SER A 48 13.89 -7.79 -3.12
CA SER A 48 15.13 -8.55 -3.16
C SER A 48 15.25 -9.46 -1.94
N LEU A 49 15.47 -10.75 -2.19
CA LEU A 49 15.66 -11.81 -1.19
C LEU A 49 17.15 -12.13 -0.95
N GLU A 50 18.06 -11.25 -1.39
CA GLU A 50 19.47 -11.36 -1.04
C GLU A 50 19.65 -11.31 0.49
N LYS A 51 20.68 -11.99 0.98
CA LYS A 51 20.93 -12.13 2.41
C LYS A 51 20.99 -10.77 3.12
N GLY A 52 20.17 -10.61 4.16
CA GLY A 52 20.10 -9.39 4.98
C GLY A 52 19.14 -8.32 4.47
N LYS A 53 18.35 -8.62 3.42
CA LYS A 53 17.28 -7.75 2.92
C LYS A 53 15.92 -8.21 3.45
N SER A 54 15.13 -8.93 2.65
CA SER A 54 13.84 -9.51 3.03
C SER A 54 13.89 -11.04 2.97
N THR A 55 13.00 -11.69 3.71
CA THR A 55 12.85 -13.15 3.69
C THR A 55 11.68 -13.58 2.80
N PHE A 56 11.75 -14.80 2.27
CA PHE A 56 10.64 -15.37 1.49
C PHE A 56 9.35 -15.42 2.32
N GLY A 57 9.44 -15.74 3.61
CA GLY A 57 8.28 -15.80 4.51
C GLY A 57 7.59 -14.45 4.72
N GLU A 58 8.35 -13.35 4.78
CA GLU A 58 7.80 -11.99 4.85
C GLU A 58 7.05 -11.63 3.55
N CYS A 59 7.63 -11.96 2.39
CA CYS A 59 6.98 -11.74 1.10
C CYS A 59 5.69 -12.57 0.95
N GLU A 60 5.73 -13.85 1.34
CA GLU A 60 4.55 -14.73 1.33
C GLU A 60 3.44 -14.17 2.22
N LYS A 61 3.80 -13.67 3.41
CA LYS A 61 2.86 -13.05 4.34
C LYS A 61 2.22 -11.79 3.74
N GLU A 62 3.01 -10.88 3.16
CA GLU A 62 2.49 -9.69 2.49
C GLU A 62 1.51 -10.08 1.37
N LYS A 63 1.92 -11.02 0.51
CA LYS A 63 1.10 -11.55 -0.59
C LYS A 63 -0.21 -12.17 -0.09
N ASP A 64 -0.19 -12.97 0.98
CA ASP A 64 -1.39 -13.60 1.52
C ASP A 64 -2.37 -12.57 2.09
N ILE A 65 -1.87 -11.56 2.81
CA ILE A 65 -2.69 -10.45 3.30
C ILE A 65 -3.34 -9.70 2.13
N MET A 66 -2.56 -9.34 1.11
CA MET A 66 -3.11 -8.63 -0.04
C MET A 66 -4.16 -9.45 -0.79
N LYS A 67 -3.93 -10.76 -0.96
CA LYS A 67 -4.88 -11.68 -1.61
C LYS A 67 -6.18 -11.80 -0.80
N GLU A 68 -6.08 -11.93 0.52
CA GLU A 68 -7.23 -11.96 1.45
C GLU A 68 -8.06 -10.68 1.37
N LEU A 69 -7.42 -9.50 1.41
CA LEU A 69 -8.10 -8.22 1.33
C LEU A 69 -8.72 -7.95 -0.05
N THR A 70 -8.06 -8.39 -1.13
CA THR A 70 -8.58 -8.25 -2.50
C THR A 70 -9.88 -9.02 -2.69
N ALA A 71 -10.03 -10.18 -2.04
CA ALA A 71 -11.28 -10.96 -2.08
C ALA A 71 -12.50 -10.20 -1.51
N SER A 72 -12.27 -9.17 -0.68
CA SER A 72 -13.35 -8.29 -0.17
C SER A 72 -13.87 -7.29 -1.21
N ASN A 73 -13.15 -7.08 -2.32
CA ASN A 73 -13.43 -6.08 -3.35
C ASN A 73 -13.59 -4.64 -2.80
N SER A 74 -12.86 -4.31 -1.73
CA SER A 74 -12.91 -2.99 -1.12
C SER A 74 -12.37 -1.90 -2.05
N ALA A 75 -13.09 -0.79 -2.11
CA ALA A 75 -12.65 0.38 -2.86
C ALA A 75 -11.50 1.15 -2.18
N GLY A 76 -11.17 0.85 -0.91
CA GLY A 76 -10.15 1.56 -0.13
C GLY A 76 -8.78 0.86 -0.06
N ILE A 77 -8.60 -0.30 -0.70
CA ILE A 77 -7.37 -1.10 -0.68
C ILE A 77 -6.83 -1.29 -2.09
N VAL A 78 -5.51 -1.20 -2.27
CA VAL A 78 -4.83 -1.57 -3.51
C VAL A 78 -4.98 -3.06 -3.76
N GLN A 79 -5.55 -3.41 -4.91
CA GLN A 79 -5.88 -4.78 -5.28
C GLN A 79 -4.64 -5.56 -5.75
N TYR A 80 -4.55 -6.81 -5.31
CA TYR A 80 -3.58 -7.80 -5.73
C TYR A 80 -4.05 -8.54 -6.99
N PHE A 81 -3.11 -8.85 -7.87
CA PHE A 81 -3.38 -9.49 -9.16
C PHE A 81 -2.58 -10.77 -9.38
N GLY A 82 -1.43 -10.94 -8.74
CA GLY A 82 -0.58 -12.11 -8.93
C GLY A 82 0.76 -11.94 -8.23
N HIS A 83 1.54 -13.02 -8.20
CA HIS A 83 2.92 -12.98 -7.77
C HIS A 83 3.79 -13.88 -8.64
N TYR A 84 5.09 -13.71 -8.50
CA TYR A 84 6.09 -14.59 -9.08
C TYR A 84 7.33 -14.60 -8.21
N TYR A 85 7.97 -15.76 -8.08
CA TYR A 85 9.26 -15.89 -7.41
C TYR A 85 10.33 -16.26 -8.42
N ASP A 86 11.26 -15.34 -8.66
CA ASP A 86 12.47 -15.57 -9.45
C ASP A 86 13.55 -16.17 -8.55
N VAL A 87 13.66 -17.50 -8.60
CA VAL A 87 14.68 -18.25 -7.87
C VAL A 87 16.10 -17.86 -8.31
N GLN A 88 16.30 -17.56 -9.60
CA GLN A 88 17.62 -17.30 -10.16
C GLN A 88 18.17 -15.95 -9.71
N ASN A 89 17.34 -14.91 -9.75
CA ASN A 89 17.73 -13.55 -9.38
C ASN A 89 17.40 -13.21 -7.91
N GLN A 90 16.89 -14.17 -7.14
CA GLN A 90 16.48 -13.98 -5.74
C GLN A 90 15.52 -12.79 -5.58
N ASN A 91 14.52 -12.69 -6.45
CA ASN A 91 13.54 -11.60 -6.42
C ASN A 91 12.12 -12.15 -6.28
N TYR A 92 11.33 -11.51 -5.43
CA TYR A 92 9.91 -11.79 -5.26
C TYR A 92 9.10 -10.65 -5.87
N TYR A 93 8.13 -10.98 -6.72
CA TYR A 93 7.33 -10.03 -7.48
C TYR A 93 5.89 -10.08 -7.00
N ILE A 94 5.32 -8.94 -6.63
CA ILE A 94 3.89 -8.79 -6.31
C ILE A 94 3.29 -7.86 -7.35
N VAL A 95 2.31 -8.37 -8.10
CA VAL A 95 1.56 -7.63 -9.12
C VAL A 95 0.30 -7.06 -8.48
N MET A 96 0.12 -5.74 -8.64
CA MET A 96 -0.94 -4.96 -8.03
C MET A 96 -1.54 -3.97 -9.03
N GLU A 97 -2.72 -3.44 -8.73
CA GLU A 97 -3.33 -2.42 -9.58
C GLU A 97 -2.42 -1.18 -9.71
N ASN A 98 -2.39 -0.60 -10.91
CA ASN A 98 -1.61 0.61 -11.14
C ASN A 98 -2.38 1.85 -10.64
N MET A 99 -1.80 2.56 -9.67
CA MET A 99 -2.31 3.83 -9.17
C MET A 99 -1.56 4.98 -9.86
N ASN A 100 -2.10 5.41 -11.00
CA ASN A 100 -1.37 6.21 -12.01
C ASN A 100 -0.90 7.61 -11.56
N LEU A 101 -1.37 8.11 -10.42
CA LEU A 101 -0.95 9.40 -9.89
C LEU A 101 0.08 9.28 -8.75
N GLY A 102 0.51 8.05 -8.43
CA GLY A 102 1.50 7.81 -7.39
C GLY A 102 0.95 8.05 -5.99
N SER A 103 1.84 8.35 -5.05
CA SER A 103 1.46 8.55 -3.65
C SER A 103 0.86 9.92 -3.38
N LEU A 104 -0.07 9.99 -2.43
CA LEU A 104 -0.61 11.24 -1.92
C LEU A 104 0.50 12.18 -1.42
N GLY A 105 1.56 11.64 -0.82
CA GLY A 105 2.73 12.42 -0.38
C GLY A 105 3.44 13.12 -1.54
N SER A 106 3.77 12.38 -2.60
CA SER A 106 4.36 12.94 -3.83
C SER A 106 3.47 14.02 -4.44
N VAL A 107 2.17 13.75 -4.48
CA VAL A 107 1.18 14.66 -5.06
C VAL A 107 1.03 15.93 -4.24
N ILE A 108 0.95 15.85 -2.91
CA ILE A 108 0.90 17.03 -2.05
C ILE A 108 2.16 17.88 -2.22
N HIS A 109 3.32 17.25 -2.36
CA HIS A 109 4.59 17.95 -2.61
C HIS A 109 4.63 18.61 -4.00
N GLU A 110 4.06 17.99 -5.03
CA GLU A 110 3.98 18.59 -6.38
C GLU A 110 2.94 19.71 -6.48
N LEU A 111 1.89 19.65 -5.65
CA LEU A 111 0.80 20.64 -5.61
C LEU A 111 1.16 21.96 -4.92
N GLU A 112 2.45 22.31 -4.80
CA GLU A 112 2.95 23.58 -4.23
C GLU A 112 2.26 24.85 -4.78
N ILE A 113 1.58 24.74 -5.93
CA ILE A 113 0.90 25.84 -6.62
C ILE A 113 -0.63 25.85 -6.37
N LYS A 114 -1.28 24.70 -6.13
CA LYS A 114 -2.73 24.63 -5.92
C LYS A 114 -3.09 23.42 -5.05
N PRO A 115 -3.60 23.62 -3.83
CA PRO A 115 -4.03 22.49 -3.02
C PRO A 115 -5.34 21.89 -3.53
N PHE A 116 -5.62 20.66 -3.10
CA PHE A 116 -6.92 20.03 -3.29
C PHE A 116 -8.08 20.84 -2.71
N GLU A 117 -9.22 20.81 -3.42
CA GLU A 117 -10.50 21.26 -2.91
C GLU A 117 -10.89 20.49 -1.64
N TRP A 118 -11.64 21.12 -0.74
CA TRP A 118 -12.02 20.49 0.53
C TRP A 118 -12.81 19.19 0.33
N GLY A 119 -13.69 19.15 -0.67
CA GLY A 119 -14.43 17.95 -1.02
C GLY A 119 -13.53 16.78 -1.43
N THR A 120 -12.45 17.07 -2.15
CA THR A 120 -11.44 16.08 -2.56
C THR A 120 -10.67 15.55 -1.35
N ARG A 121 -10.24 16.46 -0.45
CA ARG A 121 -9.59 16.06 0.81
C ARG A 121 -10.48 15.12 1.62
N LEU A 122 -11.75 15.50 1.83
CA LEU A 122 -12.72 14.66 2.54
C LEU A 122 -12.94 13.30 1.85
N SER A 123 -12.96 13.26 0.51
CA SER A 123 -13.09 12.01 -0.26
C SER A 123 -11.89 11.08 -0.03
N ILE A 124 -10.67 11.64 -0.04
CA ILE A 124 -9.43 10.90 0.25
C ILE A 124 -9.47 10.36 1.68
N MET A 125 -9.77 11.22 2.67
CA MET A 125 -9.89 10.83 4.08
C MET A 125 -10.89 9.69 4.29
N LYS A 126 -12.07 9.80 3.66
CA LYS A 126 -13.11 8.78 3.73
C LYS A 126 -12.63 7.46 3.12
N SER A 127 -12.00 7.51 1.94
CA SER A 127 -11.53 6.30 1.25
C SER A 127 -10.41 5.59 2.04
N THR A 128 -9.47 6.36 2.61
CA THR A 128 -8.44 5.84 3.52
C THR A 128 -9.06 5.17 4.74
N THR A 129 -10.07 5.80 5.36
CA THR A 129 -10.77 5.25 6.53
C THR A 129 -11.47 3.94 6.20
N VAL A 130 -12.09 3.81 5.02
CA VAL A 130 -12.71 2.56 4.55
C VAL A 130 -11.67 1.44 4.39
N GLY A 131 -10.46 1.74 3.92
CA GLY A 131 -9.37 0.77 3.83
C GLY A 131 -8.92 0.28 5.21
N ILE A 132 -8.75 1.20 6.16
CA ILE A 132 -8.32 0.88 7.54
C ILE A 132 -9.40 0.09 8.29
N GLU A 133 -10.67 0.48 8.15
CA GLU A 133 -11.80 -0.25 8.74
C GLU A 133 -11.82 -1.70 8.26
N LEU A 134 -11.57 -1.94 6.96
CA LEU A 134 -11.46 -3.29 6.44
C LEU A 134 -10.31 -4.06 7.09
N LEU A 135 -9.11 -3.49 7.19
CA LEU A 135 -7.98 -4.16 7.85
C LEU A 135 -8.36 -4.59 9.27
N HIS A 136 -8.95 -3.67 10.04
CA HIS A 136 -9.31 -3.92 11.43
C HIS A 136 -10.39 -5.01 11.56
N LYS A 137 -11.33 -5.07 10.61
CA LYS A 137 -12.33 -6.15 10.53
C LYS A 137 -11.68 -7.52 10.29
N TYR A 138 -10.56 -7.57 9.59
CA TYR A 138 -9.76 -8.78 9.37
C TYR A 138 -8.73 -9.04 10.48
N ASN A 139 -8.80 -8.30 11.59
CA ASN A 139 -7.83 -8.36 12.69
C ASN A 139 -6.39 -8.09 12.23
N LEU A 140 -6.23 -7.21 11.25
CA LEU A 140 -4.94 -6.75 10.74
C LEU A 140 -4.65 -5.34 11.21
N VAL A 141 -3.38 -5.06 11.48
CA VAL A 141 -2.83 -3.75 11.80
C VAL A 141 -1.78 -3.41 10.77
N HIS A 142 -1.86 -2.23 10.16
CA HIS A 142 -0.97 -1.82 9.06
C HIS A 142 0.42 -1.40 9.52
N PHE A 143 0.48 -0.64 10.62
CA PHE A 143 1.70 -0.06 11.21
C PHE A 143 2.45 1.00 10.39
N ASP A 144 2.00 1.33 9.18
CA ASP A 144 2.67 2.31 8.33
C ASP A 144 1.69 3.19 7.55
N ILE A 145 0.64 3.65 8.23
CA ILE A 145 -0.31 4.60 7.63
C ILE A 145 0.34 5.98 7.57
N ASN A 146 0.65 6.42 6.36
CA ASN A 146 1.20 7.74 6.08
C ASN A 146 0.82 8.16 4.64
N SER A 147 1.15 9.39 4.23
CA SER A 147 0.78 9.90 2.90
C SER A 147 1.48 9.18 1.73
N ASN A 148 2.61 8.52 1.95
CA ASN A 148 3.30 7.76 0.90
C ASN A 148 2.61 6.42 0.62
N ASN A 149 1.90 5.87 1.60
CA ASN A 149 1.16 4.61 1.49
C ASN A 149 -0.33 4.80 1.15
N ILE A 150 -0.77 6.03 0.89
CA ILE A 150 -2.05 6.30 0.23
C ILE A 150 -1.77 6.61 -1.24
N LEU A 151 -2.17 5.71 -2.13
CA LEU A 151 -1.97 5.88 -3.56
C LEU A 151 -3.20 6.47 -4.23
N LEU A 152 -2.98 7.29 -5.27
CA LEU A 152 -4.01 8.00 -6.01
C LEU A 152 -4.10 7.50 -7.45
N SER A 153 -5.33 7.41 -7.96
CA SER A 153 -5.60 7.16 -9.37
C SER A 153 -6.72 8.06 -9.87
N GLY A 154 -6.67 8.44 -11.15
CA GLY A 154 -7.65 9.32 -11.78
C GLY A 154 -6.97 10.38 -12.63
N ASN A 155 -7.58 11.57 -12.71
CA ASN A 155 -7.07 12.72 -13.44
C ASN A 155 -7.05 13.96 -12.55
N PHE A 156 -5.89 14.58 -12.37
CA PHE A 156 -5.72 15.80 -11.57
C PHE A 156 -6.58 16.98 -12.04
N SER A 157 -6.78 17.13 -13.35
CA SER A 157 -7.63 18.18 -13.91
C SER A 157 -9.12 18.01 -13.55
N ASN A 158 -9.50 16.83 -13.06
CA ASN A 158 -10.83 16.53 -12.56
C ASN A 158 -10.73 15.82 -11.20
N GLU A 159 -10.56 16.58 -10.13
CA GLU A 159 -10.40 16.04 -8.78
C GLU A 159 -11.53 15.08 -8.35
N LYS A 160 -12.74 15.22 -8.90
CA LYS A 160 -13.87 14.31 -8.62
C LYS A 160 -13.65 12.90 -9.15
N SER A 161 -12.71 12.71 -10.08
CA SER A 161 -12.31 11.40 -10.60
C SER A 161 -11.27 10.69 -9.75
N LEU A 162 -10.72 11.38 -8.73
CA LEU A 162 -9.68 10.82 -7.89
C LEU A 162 -10.22 9.70 -7.01
N THR A 163 -9.45 8.62 -6.96
CA THR A 163 -9.64 7.48 -6.07
C THR A 163 -8.39 7.34 -5.22
N ALA A 164 -8.57 7.13 -3.92
CA ALA A 164 -7.49 6.94 -2.96
C ALA A 164 -7.58 5.54 -2.35
N LYS A 165 -6.45 4.85 -2.27
CA LYS A 165 -6.38 3.49 -1.73
C LYS A 165 -5.14 3.31 -0.87
N LEU A 166 -5.30 2.56 0.22
CA LEU A 166 -4.20 2.15 1.09
C LEU A 166 -3.36 1.06 0.41
N ALA A 167 -2.04 1.18 0.53
CA ALA A 167 -1.04 0.34 -0.11
C ALA A 167 0.10 -0.02 0.86
N ASP A 168 0.99 -0.90 0.41
CA ASP A 168 2.18 -1.40 1.14
C ASP A 168 1.88 -2.14 2.45
N PHE A 169 1.63 -3.45 2.32
CA PHE A 169 1.25 -4.31 3.44
C PHE A 169 2.47 -5.04 4.05
N GLY A 170 3.69 -4.64 3.71
CA GLY A 170 4.92 -5.34 4.14
C GLY A 170 5.14 -5.35 5.65
N LEU A 171 4.60 -4.37 6.37
CA LEU A 171 4.65 -4.28 7.83
C LEU A 171 3.38 -4.78 8.52
N CYS A 172 2.37 -5.21 7.76
CA CYS A 172 1.10 -5.64 8.32
C CYS A 172 1.25 -6.86 9.24
N ARG A 173 0.50 -6.83 10.35
CA ARG A 173 0.46 -7.93 11.32
C ARG A 173 -0.96 -8.26 11.72
N ARG A 174 -1.20 -9.52 12.06
CA ARG A 174 -2.45 -9.91 12.73
C ARG A 174 -2.39 -9.49 14.19
N THR A 175 -3.52 -9.14 14.80
CA THR A 175 -3.58 -8.73 16.22
C THR A 175 -3.12 -9.82 17.20
N THR A 176 -3.11 -11.08 16.75
CA THR A 176 -2.59 -12.23 17.50
C THR A 176 -1.07 -12.35 17.47
N GLU A 177 -0.38 -11.60 16.61
CA GLU A 177 1.08 -11.64 16.49
C GLU A 177 1.74 -10.73 17.53
N SER A 178 2.84 -11.21 18.12
CA SER A 178 3.68 -10.41 19.00
C SER A 178 4.34 -9.28 18.23
N CYS A 179 4.43 -8.13 18.87
CA CYS A 179 5.11 -6.95 18.38
C CYS A 179 6.19 -6.59 19.39
N ASP A 180 7.46 -6.82 19.05
CA ASP A 180 8.56 -6.47 19.93
C ASP A 180 8.61 -4.94 20.11
N LEU A 181 8.38 -4.49 21.35
CA LEU A 181 8.33 -3.08 21.76
C LEU A 181 9.59 -2.27 21.38
N LEU A 182 10.71 -2.94 21.08
CA LEU A 182 12.01 -2.35 20.84
C LEU A 182 12.32 -2.07 19.36
N SER A 183 11.58 -2.67 18.41
CA SER A 183 11.95 -2.65 17.00
C SER A 183 11.20 -1.62 16.14
N THR A 184 10.18 -0.92 16.68
CA THR A 184 9.42 0.07 15.89
C THR A 184 8.92 1.25 16.75
N PRO A 185 9.80 2.18 17.16
CA PRO A 185 9.45 3.25 18.10
C PRO A 185 8.50 4.32 17.54
N HIS A 186 8.33 4.39 16.21
CA HIS A 186 7.65 5.50 15.53
C HIS A 186 6.14 5.28 15.34
N CYS A 187 5.64 4.07 15.65
CA CYS A 187 4.32 3.60 15.20
C CYS A 187 3.32 3.32 16.33
N MET A 188 3.60 3.76 17.55
CA MET A 188 2.83 3.37 18.74
C MET A 188 2.07 4.53 19.36
N ALA A 189 0.74 4.38 19.42
CA ALA A 189 -0.07 5.20 20.30
C ALA A 189 0.41 5.00 21.76
N PRO A 190 0.33 6.02 22.63
CA PRO A 190 0.98 6.01 23.95
C PRO A 190 0.54 4.85 24.87
N GLU A 191 -0.64 4.28 24.66
CA GLU A 191 -1.15 3.09 25.33
C GLU A 191 -0.52 1.78 24.84
N VAL A 192 -0.04 1.72 23.60
CA VAL A 192 0.61 0.54 22.99
C VAL A 192 2.01 0.36 23.55
N VAL A 193 2.71 1.47 23.80
CA VAL A 193 3.99 1.51 24.53
C VAL A 193 3.83 0.95 25.95
N ARG A 194 2.62 0.97 26.51
CA ARG A 194 2.29 0.47 27.85
C ARG A 194 1.66 -0.93 27.87
N GLY A 195 1.43 -1.54 26.71
CA GLY A 195 0.69 -2.81 26.56
C GLY A 195 1.53 -4.08 26.66
N ASN A 196 0.88 -5.23 26.45
CA ASN A 196 1.44 -6.58 26.60
C ASN A 196 2.28 -7.06 25.39
N GLY A 197 2.70 -6.17 24.47
CA GLY A 197 3.54 -6.52 23.33
C GLY A 197 2.84 -7.22 22.15
N PHE A 198 1.57 -6.92 21.89
CA PHE A 198 0.82 -7.43 20.72
C PHE A 198 0.44 -6.31 19.75
N ALA A 199 0.15 -6.68 18.49
CA ALA A 199 -0.34 -5.72 17.51
C ALA A 199 -1.77 -5.24 17.83
N VAL A 200 -1.98 -3.93 17.83
CA VAL A 200 -3.25 -3.30 18.19
C VAL A 200 -3.71 -2.28 17.16
N THR A 201 -4.99 -2.32 16.83
CA THR A 201 -5.61 -1.47 15.80
C THR A 201 -5.55 0.02 16.15
N ALA A 202 -5.46 0.37 17.44
CA ALA A 202 -5.29 1.75 17.90
C ALA A 202 -4.04 2.45 17.33
N SER A 203 -2.97 1.70 17.02
CA SER A 203 -1.78 2.24 16.34
C SER A 203 -2.14 2.87 15.00
N ASP A 204 -2.96 2.20 14.20
CA ASP A 204 -3.40 2.70 12.90
C ASP A 204 -4.32 3.91 13.04
N ILE A 205 -5.15 3.97 14.09
CA ILE A 205 -6.03 5.11 14.36
C ILE A 205 -5.23 6.35 14.72
N PHE A 206 -4.15 6.19 15.48
CA PHE A 206 -3.23 7.30 15.77
C PHE A 206 -2.58 7.83 14.49
N SER A 207 -2.02 6.94 13.67
CA SER A 207 -1.39 7.33 12.38
C SER A 207 -2.39 7.96 11.41
N LEU A 208 -3.64 7.46 11.38
CA LEU A 208 -4.73 8.08 10.64
C LEU A 208 -4.96 9.51 11.11
N ALA A 209 -5.04 9.77 12.42
CA ALA A 209 -5.26 11.12 12.95
C ALA A 209 -4.17 12.11 12.50
N ILE A 210 -2.90 11.68 12.46
CA ILE A 210 -1.78 12.48 11.96
C ILE A 210 -1.95 12.79 10.46
N LEU A 211 -2.27 11.78 9.65
CA LEU A 211 -2.51 11.94 8.22
C LEU A 211 -3.69 12.89 7.92
N LEU A 212 -4.81 12.73 8.64
CA LEU A 212 -5.97 13.60 8.49
C LEU A 212 -5.62 15.04 8.85
N CYS A 213 -4.88 15.26 9.94
CA CYS A 213 -4.41 16.58 10.34
C CYS A 213 -3.51 17.22 9.27
N ALA A 214 -2.59 16.46 8.67
CA ALA A 214 -1.75 16.96 7.58
C ALA A 214 -2.60 17.41 6.38
N LEU A 215 -3.59 16.61 5.99
CA LEU A 215 -4.52 16.93 4.89
C LEU A 215 -5.36 18.20 5.17
N THR A 216 -5.73 18.48 6.42
CA THR A 216 -6.44 19.73 6.76
C THR A 216 -5.55 20.96 6.64
N HIS A 217 -4.24 20.81 6.83
CA HIS A 217 -3.27 21.91 6.86
C HIS A 217 -2.48 22.11 5.56
N ILE A 218 -2.81 21.40 4.47
CA ILE A 218 -2.25 21.70 3.14
C ILE A 218 -2.59 23.16 2.81
N LYS A 219 -1.54 24.00 2.78
CA LYS A 219 -1.64 25.46 2.62
C LYS A 219 -2.37 25.81 1.32
N ARG A 220 -3.18 26.86 1.39
CA ARG A 220 -3.78 27.52 0.23
C ARG A 220 -2.79 28.40 -0.49
#